data_AF-I9C9Z0-F1
#
_entry.id   AF-I9C9Z0-F1
#
_cell.length_a   1.000
_cell.length_b   1.000
_cell.length_c   1.000
_cell.angle_alpha   90.00
_cell.angle_beta   90.00
_cell.angle_gamma   90.00
#
_symmetry.space_group_name_H-M   'P 1'
#
loop_
_entity.id
_entity.type
_entity.pdbx_description
1 polymer ?
#
loop_
_entity_poly.entity_id
_entity_poly.type
_entity_poly.pdbx_seq_one_letter_code
_entity_poly.pdbx_strand_id
1 'polypeptide(L)'
;MNRVIRTLSTTLVVMAAGAAGVSGLQAKDRAPSEPLALEALHNFAACAVKRTPEGALKLLSLDPESPEFQKARLRFAKGHSMCAGGGNRLGFSGLILSGDLAEAVIATKYPAGGLVAAAARANPTPVNTVEAIGICVAKAKPAQVSAVLATVPASEAEVAALQSTADVLPGCVPAGKTIKLNRPAVRAIYALGAYRVLAGTPEKPKA
;
A
#
# COMPACT_ATOMS: atom_id res chain seq x y z
N MET A 1 -45.35 20.16 58.56
CA MET A 1 -45.04 19.26 59.70
C MET A 1 -45.55 17.87 59.34
N ASN A 2 -44.65 16.91 59.07
CA ASN A 2 -44.82 15.49 59.41
C ASN A 2 -43.57 14.69 58.96
N ARG A 3 -42.89 14.10 59.94
CA ARG A 3 -41.81 13.12 59.76
C ARG A 3 -42.44 11.73 59.69
N VAL A 4 -41.93 10.85 58.82
CA VAL A 4 -42.01 9.39 59.03
C VAL A 4 -40.65 8.78 58.70
N ILE A 5 -40.29 7.80 59.52
CA ILE A 5 -38.99 7.19 59.81
C ILE A 5 -38.94 5.76 59.20
N ARG A 6 -37.72 5.18 59.09
CA ARG A 6 -37.33 3.76 58.84
C ARG A 6 -37.31 3.34 57.36
N THR A 7 -36.34 2.57 56.87
CA THR A 7 -35.53 1.51 57.51
C THR A 7 -34.24 1.28 56.71
N LEU A 8 -33.10 1.14 57.39
CA LEU A 8 -31.84 0.64 56.83
C LEU A 8 -31.88 -0.90 56.84
N SER A 9 -31.78 -1.52 55.65
CA SER A 9 -31.50 -2.96 55.52
C SER A 9 -30.11 -3.13 54.93
N THR A 10 -29.20 -3.57 55.80
CA THR A 10 -27.83 -3.95 55.50
C THR A 10 -27.83 -5.34 54.88
N THR A 11 -27.54 -5.45 53.57
CA THR A 11 -27.27 -6.75 52.95
C THR A 11 -25.78 -6.89 52.71
N LEU A 12 -25.19 -7.79 53.50
CA LEU A 12 -23.82 -8.29 53.41
C LEU A 12 -23.68 -9.07 52.08
N VAL A 13 -22.79 -8.64 51.18
CA VAL A 13 -22.40 -9.43 50.00
C VAL A 13 -21.04 -10.05 50.26
N VAL A 14 -21.01 -11.38 50.25
CA VAL A 14 -19.85 -12.25 50.42
C VAL A 14 -18.90 -12.08 49.21
N MET A 15 -17.65 -11.70 49.47
CA MET A 15 -16.57 -11.77 48.47
C MET A 15 -16.11 -13.22 48.33
N ALA A 16 -16.40 -13.84 47.19
CA ALA A 16 -15.77 -15.09 46.78
C ALA A 16 -14.47 -14.78 46.02
N ALA A 17 -13.34 -15.17 46.60
CA ALA A 17 -12.03 -15.15 45.96
C ALA A 17 -11.97 -16.22 44.86
N GLY A 18 -12.19 -15.81 43.62
CA GLY A 18 -11.96 -16.65 42.44
C GLY A 18 -10.48 -16.66 42.08
N ALA A 19 -9.87 -17.84 42.10
CA ALA A 19 -8.49 -18.08 41.73
C ALA A 19 -8.17 -17.53 40.32
N ALA A 20 -7.11 -16.72 40.24
CA ALA A 20 -6.54 -16.24 38.99
C ALA A 20 -5.95 -17.41 38.20
N GLY A 21 -6.70 -17.93 37.23
CA GLY A 21 -6.16 -18.78 36.18
C GLY A 21 -5.30 -17.92 35.25
N VAL A 22 -3.98 -17.98 35.42
CA VAL A 22 -3.02 -17.56 34.38
C VAL A 22 -3.16 -18.54 33.21
N SER A 23 -4.12 -18.27 32.33
CA SER A 23 -4.19 -18.90 31.03
C SER A 23 -2.92 -18.55 30.27
N GLY A 24 -2.09 -19.57 30.06
CA GLY A 24 -0.78 -19.45 29.43
C GLY A 24 -0.83 -18.70 28.11
N LEU A 25 0.19 -17.86 27.92
CA LEU A 25 0.62 -17.35 26.62
C LEU A 25 0.93 -18.54 25.70
N GLN A 26 -0.06 -19.03 24.97
CA GLN A 26 0.20 -19.82 23.77
C GLN A 26 0.61 -18.84 22.66
N ALA A 27 1.93 -18.68 22.48
CA ALA A 27 2.51 -18.19 21.26
C ALA A 27 2.29 -19.22 20.14
N LYS A 28 1.03 -19.37 19.69
CA LYS A 28 0.71 -19.92 18.38
C LYS A 28 0.78 -18.75 17.41
N ASP A 29 1.80 -18.75 16.56
CA ASP A 29 1.94 -17.98 15.32
C ASP A 29 0.86 -16.90 15.11
N ARG A 30 1.04 -15.74 15.74
CA ARG A 30 0.21 -14.58 15.39
C ARG A 30 0.56 -14.20 13.97
N ALA A 31 -0.42 -14.28 13.07
CA ALA A 31 -0.30 -13.67 11.75
C ALA A 31 0.26 -12.25 11.90
N PRO A 32 1.17 -11.81 11.02
CA PRO A 32 1.69 -10.44 11.07
C PRO A 32 0.55 -9.43 11.15
N SER A 33 0.75 -8.35 11.90
CA SER A 33 -0.17 -7.22 11.83
C SER A 33 -0.20 -6.69 10.39
N GLU A 34 -1.34 -6.14 9.97
CA GLU A 34 -1.47 -5.56 8.62
C GLU A 34 -0.33 -4.58 8.28
N PRO A 35 0.12 -3.68 9.18
CA PRO A 35 1.30 -2.84 8.93
C PRO A 35 2.58 -3.61 8.63
N LEU A 36 2.91 -4.65 9.41
CA LEU A 36 4.12 -5.45 9.20
C LEU A 36 4.05 -6.24 7.88
N ALA A 37 2.86 -6.70 7.49
CA ALA A 37 2.68 -7.39 6.21
C ALA A 37 2.90 -6.45 5.01
N LEU A 38 2.42 -5.21 5.10
CA LEU A 38 2.64 -4.18 4.08
C LEU A 38 4.11 -3.78 3.99
N GLU A 39 4.77 -3.56 5.12
CA GLU A 39 6.19 -3.25 5.16
C GLU A 39 7.05 -4.42 4.63
N ALA A 40 6.71 -5.67 4.98
CA ALA A 40 7.40 -6.85 4.45
C ALA A 40 7.26 -6.98 2.93
N LEU A 41 6.08 -6.67 2.38
CA LEU A 41 5.86 -6.69 0.93
C LEU A 41 6.64 -5.57 0.22
N HIS A 42 6.68 -4.37 0.80
CA HIS A 42 7.47 -3.26 0.28
C HIS A 42 8.96 -3.58 0.26
N ASN A 43 9.48 -4.16 1.34
CA ASN A 43 10.86 -4.64 1.42
C ASN A 43 11.16 -5.77 0.43
N PHE A 44 10.21 -6.70 0.23
CA PHE A 44 10.31 -7.74 -0.79
C PHE A 44 10.46 -7.12 -2.19
N ALA A 45 9.61 -6.13 -2.53
CA ALA A 45 9.66 -5.46 -3.83
C ALA A 45 10.98 -4.72 -4.04
N ALA A 46 11.47 -3.99 -3.04
CA ALA A 46 12.77 -3.32 -3.08
C ALA A 46 13.93 -4.30 -3.33
N CYS A 47 13.95 -5.43 -2.64
CA CYS A 47 14.92 -6.51 -2.88
C CYS A 47 14.79 -7.07 -4.30
N ALA A 48 13.58 -7.38 -4.75
CA ALA A 48 13.34 -7.99 -6.06
C ALA A 48 13.76 -7.07 -7.22
N VAL A 49 13.41 -5.78 -7.15
CA VAL A 49 13.83 -4.76 -8.14
C VAL A 49 15.34 -4.61 -8.17
N LYS A 50 16.00 -4.59 -7.01
CA LYS A 50 17.47 -4.52 -6.95
C LYS A 50 18.14 -5.74 -7.63
N ARG A 51 17.51 -6.91 -7.58
CA ARG A 51 18.05 -8.14 -8.18
C ARG A 51 17.74 -8.28 -9.66
N THR A 52 16.52 -7.93 -10.09
CA THR A 52 16.09 -8.09 -11.49
C THR A 52 15.24 -6.88 -11.95
N PRO A 53 15.87 -5.71 -12.17
CA PRO A 53 15.13 -4.50 -12.53
C PRO A 53 14.33 -4.68 -13.83
N GLU A 54 14.87 -5.38 -14.84
CA GLU A 54 14.18 -5.67 -16.10
C GLU A 54 12.94 -6.56 -15.89
N GLY A 55 13.03 -7.49 -14.93
CA GLY A 55 11.91 -8.36 -14.57
C GLY A 55 10.75 -7.56 -13.95
N ALA A 56 11.07 -6.61 -13.08
CA ALA A 56 10.09 -5.70 -12.50
C ALA A 56 9.47 -4.76 -13.56
N LEU A 57 10.30 -4.17 -14.42
CA LEU A 57 9.84 -3.31 -15.52
C LEU A 57 8.90 -4.06 -16.48
N LYS A 58 9.23 -5.32 -16.81
CA LYS A 58 8.38 -6.19 -17.62
C LYS A 58 7.07 -6.54 -16.94
N LEU A 59 7.07 -6.74 -15.62
CA LEU A 59 5.83 -6.99 -14.88
C LEU A 59 4.96 -5.73 -14.86
N LEU A 60 5.57 -4.56 -14.63
CA LEU A 60 4.92 -3.24 -14.66
C LEU A 60 4.45 -2.83 -16.05
N SER A 61 4.82 -3.51 -17.14
CA SER A 61 4.27 -3.22 -18.48
C SER A 61 2.99 -3.99 -18.81
N LEU A 62 2.56 -4.89 -17.92
CA LEU A 62 1.37 -5.72 -18.13
C LEU A 62 0.17 -5.12 -17.38
N ASP A 63 -1.04 -5.43 -17.84
CA ASP A 63 -2.27 -5.09 -17.11
C ASP A 63 -2.44 -6.02 -15.88
N PRO A 64 -2.49 -5.50 -14.65
CA PRO A 64 -2.73 -6.26 -13.42
C PRO A 64 -3.94 -7.20 -13.43
N GLU A 65 -4.95 -6.96 -14.28
CA GLU A 65 -6.14 -7.81 -14.41
C GLU A 65 -5.97 -8.94 -15.43
N SER A 66 -4.90 -8.93 -16.23
CA SER A 66 -4.65 -9.91 -17.29
C SER A 66 -4.15 -11.27 -16.79
N PRO A 67 -4.50 -12.39 -17.44
CA PRO A 67 -3.91 -13.70 -17.17
C PRO A 67 -2.38 -13.73 -17.31
N GLU A 68 -1.84 -12.95 -18.24
CA GLU A 68 -0.41 -12.79 -18.49
C GLU A 68 0.29 -12.21 -17.27
N PHE A 69 -0.28 -11.15 -16.68
CA PHE A 69 0.22 -10.58 -15.44
C PHE A 69 0.15 -11.58 -14.30
N GLN A 70 -0.95 -12.32 -14.14
CA GLN A 70 -1.06 -13.33 -13.08
C GLN A 70 0.05 -14.39 -13.17
N LYS A 71 0.31 -14.91 -14.37
CA LYS A 71 1.40 -15.86 -14.63
C LYS A 71 2.79 -15.24 -14.41
N ALA A 72 3.00 -14.01 -14.88
CA ALA A 72 4.27 -13.30 -14.73
C ALA A 72 4.56 -12.99 -13.26
N ARG A 73 3.57 -12.51 -12.51
CA ARG A 73 3.63 -12.23 -11.07
C ARG A 73 4.02 -13.47 -10.27
N LEU A 74 3.38 -14.61 -10.51
CA LEU A 74 3.69 -15.86 -9.79
C LEU A 74 5.13 -16.31 -10.06
N ARG A 75 5.59 -16.24 -11.31
CA ARG A 75 6.98 -16.55 -11.68
C ARG A 75 7.96 -15.58 -11.04
N PHE A 76 7.65 -14.29 -11.10
CA PHE A 76 8.47 -13.24 -10.50
C PHE A 76 8.60 -13.45 -8.99
N ALA A 77 7.49 -13.67 -8.28
CA ALA A 77 7.51 -13.94 -6.85
C ALA A 77 8.28 -15.22 -6.49
N LYS A 78 8.05 -16.32 -7.20
CA LYS A 78 8.78 -17.59 -7.00
C LYS A 78 10.28 -17.43 -7.22
N GLY A 79 10.68 -16.70 -8.27
CA GLY A 79 12.08 -16.41 -8.59
C GLY A 79 12.79 -15.52 -7.56
N HIS A 80 12.04 -14.85 -6.69
CA HIS A 80 12.56 -13.95 -5.67
C HIS A 80 12.26 -14.42 -4.24
N SER A 81 12.06 -15.72 -4.02
CA SER A 81 11.74 -16.25 -2.67
C SER A 81 12.78 -15.89 -1.61
N MET A 82 14.05 -15.68 -1.99
CA MET A 82 15.10 -15.22 -1.08
C MET A 82 14.85 -13.81 -0.52
N CYS A 83 14.07 -12.97 -1.21
CA CYS A 83 13.69 -11.64 -0.75
C CYS A 83 12.60 -11.65 0.32
N ALA A 84 11.90 -12.79 0.53
CA ALA A 84 10.79 -12.88 1.48
C ALA A 84 11.21 -13.27 2.91
N GLY A 85 12.51 -13.51 3.16
CA GLY A 85 13.03 -13.83 4.50
C GLY A 85 12.55 -15.17 5.06
N GLY A 86 13.31 -16.25 4.80
CA GLY A 86 13.29 -17.48 5.61
C GLY A 86 11.98 -18.28 5.69
N GLY A 87 11.42 -18.70 4.55
CA GLY A 87 10.33 -19.71 4.52
C GLY A 87 8.90 -19.19 4.72
N ASN A 88 8.73 -17.89 4.99
CA ASN A 88 7.42 -17.27 5.12
C ASN A 88 6.70 -17.12 3.77
N ARG A 89 5.36 -17.22 3.80
CA ARG A 89 4.50 -16.97 2.63
C ARG A 89 3.97 -15.54 2.69
N LEU A 90 4.34 -14.71 1.71
CA LEU A 90 3.75 -13.39 1.52
C LEU A 90 2.50 -13.51 0.64
N GLY A 91 1.36 -13.08 1.18
CA GLY A 91 0.12 -12.91 0.41
C GLY A 91 -0.06 -11.46 0.00
N PHE A 92 -0.42 -11.22 -1.26
CA PHE A 92 -0.61 -9.87 -1.79
C PHE A 92 -1.56 -9.83 -2.99
N SER A 93 -2.27 -8.71 -3.14
CA SER A 93 -3.04 -8.45 -4.36
C SER A 93 -2.11 -8.05 -5.51
N GLY A 94 -2.60 -8.13 -6.75
CA GLY A 94 -1.84 -7.66 -7.92
C GLY A 94 -1.52 -6.17 -7.83
N LEU A 95 -2.50 -5.37 -7.39
CA LEU A 95 -2.36 -3.92 -7.25
C LEU A 95 -1.26 -3.53 -6.26
N ILE A 96 -1.27 -4.08 -5.05
CA ILE A 96 -0.31 -3.69 -4.01
C ILE A 96 1.11 -4.07 -4.43
N LEU A 97 1.31 -5.30 -4.93
CA LEU A 97 2.62 -5.69 -5.44
C LEU A 97 3.09 -4.77 -6.58
N SER A 98 2.24 -4.45 -7.55
CA SER A 98 2.61 -3.55 -8.64
C SER A 98 2.94 -2.15 -8.14
N GLY A 99 2.23 -1.66 -7.12
CA GLY A 99 2.55 -0.41 -6.43
C GLY A 99 3.94 -0.44 -5.81
N ASP A 100 4.23 -1.44 -4.98
CA ASP A 100 5.52 -1.56 -4.30
C ASP A 100 6.69 -1.75 -5.28
N LEU A 101 6.48 -2.48 -6.38
CA LEU A 101 7.47 -2.58 -7.45
C LEU A 101 7.70 -1.23 -8.15
N ALA A 102 6.63 -0.47 -8.40
CA ALA A 102 6.74 0.86 -8.98
C ALA A 102 7.52 1.80 -8.05
N GLU A 103 7.26 1.79 -6.74
CA GLU A 103 8.04 2.57 -5.76
C GLU A 103 9.52 2.20 -5.76
N ALA A 104 9.82 0.90 -5.73
CA ALA A 104 11.18 0.42 -5.74
C ALA A 104 11.91 0.81 -7.05
N VAL A 105 11.23 0.78 -8.19
CA VAL A 105 11.78 1.28 -9.46
C VAL A 105 11.99 2.80 -9.42
N ILE A 106 11.04 3.56 -8.88
CA ILE A 106 11.16 5.02 -8.72
C ILE A 106 12.41 5.35 -7.90
N ALA A 107 12.54 4.75 -6.71
CA ALA A 107 13.62 5.00 -5.78
C ALA A 107 15.01 4.64 -6.32
N THR A 108 15.09 3.67 -7.24
CA THR A 108 16.37 3.18 -7.78
C THR A 108 16.77 3.86 -9.10
N LYS A 109 15.80 4.22 -9.95
CA LYS A 109 16.07 4.67 -11.33
C LYS A 109 15.95 6.18 -11.52
N TYR A 110 15.18 6.86 -10.68
CA TYR A 110 14.85 8.28 -10.88
C TYR A 110 15.40 9.14 -9.76
N PRO A 111 15.87 10.36 -10.06
CA PRO A 111 16.34 11.27 -9.03
C PRO A 111 15.19 11.72 -8.13
N ALA A 112 15.48 11.92 -6.85
CA ALA A 112 14.55 12.55 -5.91
C ALA A 112 14.05 13.89 -6.48
N GLY A 113 12.74 14.15 -6.37
CA GLY A 113 12.10 15.34 -6.94
C GLY A 113 11.87 15.31 -8.46
N GLY A 114 12.33 14.28 -9.17
CA GLY A 114 12.14 14.15 -10.62
C GLY A 114 10.67 14.14 -11.07
N LEU A 115 9.76 13.74 -10.19
CA LEU A 115 8.32 13.69 -10.49
C LEU A 115 7.73 15.07 -10.79
N VAL A 116 8.17 16.11 -10.07
CA VAL A 116 7.69 17.50 -10.29
C VAL A 116 8.06 17.98 -11.69
N ALA A 117 9.31 17.76 -12.10
CA ALA A 117 9.76 18.12 -13.44
C ALA A 117 9.07 17.28 -14.54
N ALA A 118 8.85 15.99 -14.28
CA ALA A 118 8.21 15.09 -15.24
C ALA A 118 6.70 15.39 -15.43
N ALA A 119 5.98 15.72 -14.35
CA ALA A 119 4.55 15.98 -14.36
C ALA A 119 4.12 17.09 -15.33
N ALA A 120 4.98 18.11 -15.52
CA ALA A 120 4.71 19.23 -16.42
C ALA A 120 4.77 18.86 -17.91
N ARG A 121 5.49 17.79 -18.27
CA ARG A 121 5.79 17.43 -19.68
C ARG A 121 5.26 16.07 -20.11
N ALA A 122 5.02 15.17 -19.17
CA ALA A 122 4.70 13.78 -19.48
C ALA A 122 3.25 13.65 -19.96
N ASN A 123 3.06 12.83 -20.99
CA ASN A 123 1.74 12.38 -21.45
C ASN A 123 1.70 10.85 -21.57
N PRO A 124 1.85 10.12 -20.46
CA PRO A 124 1.90 8.66 -20.49
C PRO A 124 0.52 8.08 -20.80
N THR A 125 0.52 6.97 -21.55
CA THR A 125 -0.70 6.18 -21.77
C THR A 125 -0.91 5.24 -20.57
N PRO A 126 -2.05 5.32 -19.87
CA PRO A 126 -2.36 4.37 -18.80
C PRO A 126 -2.60 2.98 -19.37
N VAL A 127 -2.18 1.93 -18.65
CA VAL A 127 -2.51 0.54 -19.02
C VAL A 127 -3.95 0.19 -18.64
N ASN A 128 -4.49 0.80 -17.58
CA ASN A 128 -5.86 0.60 -17.13
C ASN A 128 -6.41 1.82 -16.37
N THR A 129 -7.64 1.73 -15.89
CA THR A 129 -8.32 2.83 -15.18
C THR A 129 -7.61 3.22 -13.88
N VAL A 130 -7.04 2.25 -13.16
CA VAL A 130 -6.31 2.46 -11.90
C VAL A 130 -5.08 3.32 -12.14
N GLU A 131 -4.31 3.01 -13.19
CA GLU A 131 -3.18 3.84 -13.60
C GLU A 131 -3.61 5.22 -14.09
N ALA A 132 -4.73 5.33 -14.81
CA ALA A 132 -5.25 6.62 -15.25
C ALA A 132 -5.53 7.57 -14.07
N ILE A 133 -6.13 7.04 -12.99
CA ILE A 133 -6.35 7.78 -11.74
C ILE A 133 -5.01 8.18 -11.12
N GLY A 134 -4.07 7.24 -11.01
CA GLY A 134 -2.74 7.50 -10.45
C GLY A 134 -1.98 8.58 -11.21
N ILE A 135 -1.99 8.52 -12.55
CA ILE A 135 -1.36 9.50 -13.44
C ILE A 135 -2.00 10.88 -13.23
N CYS A 136 -3.34 10.95 -13.16
CA CYS A 136 -4.05 12.21 -12.89
C CYS A 136 -3.59 12.85 -11.57
N VAL A 137 -3.55 12.09 -10.48
CA VAL A 137 -3.13 12.61 -9.17
C VAL A 137 -1.64 12.99 -9.17
N ALA A 138 -0.77 12.14 -9.74
CA ALA A 138 0.66 12.41 -9.83
C ALA A 138 0.98 13.66 -10.66
N LYS A 139 0.16 13.98 -11.68
CA LYS A 139 0.30 15.22 -12.45
C LYS A 139 -0.24 16.45 -11.70
N ALA A 140 -1.36 16.29 -10.99
CA ALA A 140 -2.00 17.40 -10.27
C ALA A 140 -1.25 17.82 -8.99
N LYS A 141 -0.68 16.86 -8.26
CA LYS A 141 0.01 17.08 -6.97
C LYS A 141 1.33 16.30 -6.89
N PRO A 142 2.29 16.52 -7.81
CA PRO A 142 3.51 15.71 -7.91
C PRO A 142 4.40 15.75 -6.65
N ALA A 143 4.45 16.90 -5.97
CA ALA A 143 5.23 17.04 -4.74
C ALA A 143 4.60 16.25 -3.58
N GLN A 144 3.28 16.29 -3.44
CA GLN A 144 2.55 15.56 -2.41
C GLN A 144 2.59 14.05 -2.65
N VAL A 145 2.45 13.60 -3.91
CA VAL A 145 2.65 12.19 -4.25
C VAL A 145 4.08 11.76 -3.92
N SER A 146 5.09 12.55 -4.25
CA SER A 146 6.48 12.25 -3.88
C SER A 146 6.65 12.15 -2.35
N ALA A 147 5.97 13.01 -1.59
CA ALA A 147 5.98 12.96 -0.13
C ALA A 147 5.35 11.67 0.41
N VAL A 148 4.24 11.19 -0.15
CA VAL A 148 3.64 9.90 0.20
C VAL A 148 4.61 8.75 -0.06
N LEU A 149 5.25 8.72 -1.23
CA LEU A 149 6.18 7.64 -1.58
C LEU A 149 7.48 7.66 -0.74
N ALA A 150 7.79 8.80 -0.11
CA ALA A 150 8.94 8.93 0.79
C ALA A 150 8.66 8.44 2.23
N THR A 151 7.42 8.15 2.60
CA THR A 151 7.09 7.62 3.93
C THR A 151 7.25 6.11 4.00
N VAL A 152 7.41 5.59 5.22
CA VAL A 152 7.29 4.15 5.49
C VAL A 152 5.81 3.72 5.30
N PRO A 153 5.52 2.62 4.58
CA PRO A 153 4.16 2.11 4.44
C PRO A 153 3.49 1.86 5.78
N ALA A 154 2.19 2.13 5.87
CA ALA A 154 1.34 1.98 7.05
C ALA A 154 1.74 2.82 8.28
N SER A 155 2.68 3.76 8.14
CA SER A 155 3.08 4.68 9.21
C SER A 155 2.11 5.86 9.40
N GLU A 156 2.19 6.53 10.54
CA GLU A 156 1.46 7.79 10.78
C GLU A 156 1.88 8.91 9.81
N ALA A 157 3.16 8.91 9.40
CA ALA A 157 3.66 9.84 8.40
C ALA A 157 2.96 9.64 7.04
N GLU A 158 2.70 8.39 6.67
CA GLU A 158 1.91 8.09 5.46
C GLU A 158 0.49 8.64 5.56
N VAL A 159 -0.16 8.50 6.72
CA VAL A 159 -1.52 9.04 6.94
C VAL A 159 -1.54 10.55 6.70
N ALA A 160 -0.62 11.27 7.33
CA ALA A 160 -0.51 12.72 7.17
C ALA A 160 -0.21 13.11 5.72
N ALA A 161 0.69 12.39 5.03
CA ALA A 161 1.02 12.67 3.63
C ALA A 161 -0.19 12.44 2.70
N LEU A 162 -0.95 11.38 2.89
CA LEU A 162 -2.13 11.06 2.07
C LEU A 162 -3.29 12.05 2.25
N GLN A 163 -3.42 12.68 3.42
CA GLN A 163 -4.43 13.73 3.61
C GLN A 163 -4.21 14.93 2.67
N SER A 164 -2.97 15.20 2.28
CA SER A 164 -2.61 16.33 1.41
C SER A 164 -3.04 16.17 -0.06
N THR A 165 -3.53 14.98 -0.46
CA THR A 165 -3.99 14.68 -1.82
C THR A 165 -5.49 14.36 -1.90
N ALA A 166 -6.19 14.41 -0.76
CA ALA A 166 -7.60 14.01 -0.66
C ALA A 166 -8.55 14.88 -1.49
N ASP A 167 -8.21 16.16 -1.69
CA ASP A 167 -8.98 17.14 -2.47
C ASP A 167 -9.00 16.81 -3.97
N VAL A 168 -7.94 16.23 -4.52
CA VAL A 168 -7.79 15.98 -5.96
C VAL A 168 -8.37 14.64 -6.39
N LEU A 169 -8.32 13.66 -5.49
CA LEU A 169 -8.68 12.29 -5.83
C LEU A 169 -10.09 12.15 -6.45
N PRO A 170 -11.15 12.81 -5.97
CA PRO A 170 -12.47 12.74 -6.59
C PRO A 170 -12.50 13.23 -8.05
N GLY A 171 -11.73 14.27 -8.37
CA GLY A 171 -11.64 14.83 -9.73
C GLY A 171 -10.88 13.93 -10.70
N CYS A 172 -10.10 12.98 -10.20
CA CYS A 172 -9.36 12.01 -11.01
C CYS A 172 -10.14 10.71 -11.27
N VAL A 173 -11.28 10.50 -10.62
CA VAL A 173 -12.15 9.34 -10.87
C VAL A 173 -13.03 9.62 -12.09
N PRO A 174 -13.08 8.72 -13.10
CA PRO A 174 -13.95 8.93 -14.26
C PRO A 174 -15.43 9.08 -13.87
N ALA A 175 -16.16 9.92 -14.60
CA ALA A 175 -17.58 10.16 -14.35
C ALA A 175 -18.39 8.84 -14.36
N GLY A 176 -19.33 8.71 -13.42
CA GLY A 176 -20.16 7.52 -13.27
C GLY A 176 -19.42 6.28 -12.74
N LYS A 177 -18.15 6.41 -12.31
CA LYS A 177 -17.41 5.34 -11.64
C LYS A 177 -17.30 5.59 -10.15
N THR A 178 -17.18 4.50 -9.40
CA THR A 178 -16.91 4.52 -7.96
C THR A 178 -15.75 3.59 -7.69
N ILE A 179 -14.85 4.02 -6.83
CA ILE A 179 -13.71 3.21 -6.39
C ILE A 179 -13.72 3.14 -4.87
N LYS A 180 -13.53 1.93 -4.34
CA LYS A 180 -13.32 1.72 -2.90
C LYS A 180 -11.82 1.70 -2.68
N LEU A 181 -11.34 2.69 -1.94
CA LEU A 181 -9.93 2.86 -1.67
C LEU A 181 -9.67 2.70 -0.18
N ASN A 182 -8.71 1.84 0.14
CA ASN A 182 -8.04 1.82 1.43
C ASN A 182 -6.65 2.44 1.28
N ARG A 183 -6.00 2.77 2.40
CA ARG A 183 -4.69 3.41 2.41
C ARG A 183 -3.64 2.68 1.54
N PRO A 184 -3.45 1.35 1.64
CA PRO A 184 -2.51 0.63 0.77
C PRO A 184 -2.83 0.77 -0.71
N ALA A 185 -4.11 0.70 -1.09
CA ALA A 185 -4.51 0.86 -2.49
C ALA A 185 -4.22 2.27 -3.01
N VAL A 186 -4.42 3.32 -2.20
CA VAL A 186 -4.10 4.70 -2.60
C VAL A 186 -2.60 4.85 -2.86
N ARG A 187 -1.76 4.34 -1.94
CA ARG A 187 -0.30 4.35 -2.12
C ARG A 187 0.12 3.66 -3.41
N ALA A 188 -0.40 2.45 -3.65
CA ALA A 188 -0.10 1.68 -4.86
C ALA A 188 -0.53 2.39 -6.15
N ILE A 189 -1.71 3.02 -6.15
CA ILE A 189 -2.20 3.84 -7.28
C ILE A 189 -1.25 5.02 -7.55
N TYR A 190 -0.82 5.71 -6.50
CA TYR A 190 0.07 6.86 -6.60
C TYR A 190 1.45 6.45 -7.13
N ALA A 191 1.98 5.32 -6.66
CA ALA A 191 3.24 4.76 -7.12
C ALA A 191 3.20 4.41 -8.61
N LEU A 192 2.14 3.72 -9.06
CA LEU A 192 1.97 3.37 -10.48
C LEU A 192 1.85 4.63 -11.36
N GLY A 193 1.05 5.60 -10.92
CA GLY A 193 0.90 6.88 -11.60
C GLY A 193 2.22 7.65 -11.71
N ALA A 194 2.93 7.80 -10.59
CA ALA A 194 4.23 8.45 -10.54
C ALA A 194 5.26 7.75 -11.43
N TYR A 195 5.29 6.41 -11.42
CA TYR A 195 6.16 5.63 -12.28
C TYR A 195 5.86 5.90 -13.76
N ARG A 196 4.60 5.92 -14.18
CA ARG A 196 4.21 6.26 -15.56
C ARG A 196 4.62 7.67 -15.96
N VAL A 197 4.41 8.64 -15.08
CA VAL A 197 4.83 10.04 -15.31
C VAL A 197 6.35 10.14 -15.47
N LEU A 198 7.11 9.45 -14.63
CA LEU A 198 8.58 9.44 -14.64
C LEU A 198 9.15 8.67 -15.84
N ALA A 199 8.57 7.51 -16.17
CA ALA A 199 8.98 6.69 -17.30
C ALA A 199 8.60 7.31 -18.65
N GLY A 200 7.56 8.16 -18.68
CA GLY A 200 7.00 8.70 -19.91
C GLY A 200 6.32 7.61 -20.75
N THR A 201 6.17 7.88 -22.05
CA THR A 201 5.72 6.86 -23.00
C THR A 201 6.83 5.81 -23.16
N PRO A 202 6.55 4.51 -23.02
CA PRO A 202 7.53 3.48 -23.32
C PRO A 202 8.04 3.70 -24.74
N GLU A 203 9.34 3.95 -24.91
CA GLU A 203 9.96 3.93 -26.23
C GLU A 203 9.72 2.52 -26.80
N LYS A 204 9.20 2.42 -28.03
CA LYS A 204 9.04 1.12 -28.69
C LYS A 204 10.39 0.38 -28.58
N PRO A 205 10.43 -0.88 -28.13
CA PRO A 205 11.67 -1.65 -28.16
C PRO A 205 12.24 -1.59 -29.57
N LYS A 206 13.51 -1.20 -29.71
CA LYS A 206 14.22 -1.38 -30.98
C LYS A 206 14.21 -2.89 -31.25
N ALA A 207 13.64 -3.25 -32.40
CA ALA A 207 13.56 -4.63 -32.88
C ALA A 207 14.97 -5.22 -33.05
#